data_AF-A0A1I0Y062-F1
#
_entry.id   AF-A0A1I0Y062-F1
#
_cell.length_a   1.000
_cell.length_b   1.000
_cell.length_c   1.000
_cell.angle_alpha   90.00
_cell.angle_beta   90.00
_cell.angle_gamma   90.00
#
_symmetry.space_group_name_H-M   'P 1'
#
loop_
_entity.id
_entity.type
_entity.pdbx_description
1 polymer ?
#
loop_
_entity_poly.entity_id
_entity_poly.type
_entity_poly.pdbx_seq_one_letter_code
_entity_poly.pdbx_strand_id
1 'polypeptide(L)'
;MRKINSFAEAESFAGEGIAAILNASLVSPEAAGIASAGDEPAKEASITAYVREGRETSAHYVLDCRSVAGQSYLLCVHVGNGPSVQHFNEDDWLCFREACEDDGILLKGKPVLAYTFKGLVRVL
;
A
#
# COMPACT_ATOMS: atom_id res chain seq x y z
N MET A 1 3.66 3.04 -19.81
CA MET A 1 2.78 2.90 -18.63
C MET A 1 1.38 2.64 -19.12
N ARG A 2 0.72 1.58 -18.61
CA ARG A 2 -0.70 1.34 -18.87
C ARG A 2 -1.50 2.39 -18.10
N LYS A 3 -2.35 3.15 -18.80
CA LYS A 3 -3.21 4.16 -18.18
C LYS A 3 -4.39 3.44 -17.54
N ILE A 4 -4.68 3.73 -16.27
CA ILE A 4 -5.85 3.19 -15.57
C ILE A 4 -7.05 4.06 -15.95
N ASN A 5 -8.09 3.46 -16.54
CA ASN A 5 -9.21 4.21 -17.13
C ASN A 5 -10.50 4.10 -16.32
N SER A 6 -10.54 3.26 -15.28
CA SER A 6 -11.70 3.10 -14.41
C SER A 6 -11.30 2.69 -13.00
N PHE A 7 -12.23 2.87 -12.06
CA PHE A 7 -12.08 2.40 -10.68
C PHE A 7 -12.03 0.87 -10.59
N ALA A 8 -12.87 0.16 -11.35
CA ALA A 8 -12.85 -1.30 -11.39
C ALA A 8 -11.52 -1.86 -11.93
N GLU A 9 -10.90 -1.18 -12.91
CA GLU A 9 -9.56 -1.52 -13.37
C GLU A 9 -8.53 -1.31 -12.26
N ALA A 10 -8.65 -0.22 -11.48
CA ALA A 10 -7.77 0.04 -10.33
C ALA A 10 -7.91 -1.03 -9.22
N GLU A 11 -9.14 -1.43 -8.87
CA GLU A 11 -9.42 -2.47 -7.87
C GLU A 11 -8.88 -3.83 -8.30
N SER A 12 -9.11 -4.23 -9.55
CA SER A 12 -8.59 -5.49 -10.08
C SER A 12 -7.07 -5.52 -9.99
N PHE A 13 -6.42 -4.41 -10.35
CA PHE A 13 -4.97 -4.27 -10.30
C PHE A 13 -4.41 -4.27 -8.88
N ALA A 14 -5.10 -3.63 -7.93
CA ALA A 14 -4.77 -3.72 -6.52
C ALA A 14 -4.83 -5.16 -6.03
N GLY A 15 -5.92 -5.87 -6.36
CA GLY A 15 -6.12 -7.28 -5.98
C GLY A 15 -5.02 -8.20 -6.51
N GLU A 16 -4.62 -8.04 -7.77
CA GLU A 16 -3.50 -8.80 -8.37
C GLU A 16 -2.17 -8.53 -7.64
N GLY A 17 -1.87 -7.26 -7.35
CA GLY A 17 -0.67 -6.88 -6.62
C GLY A 17 -0.64 -7.43 -5.19
N ILE A 18 -1.76 -7.34 -4.47
CA ILE A 18 -1.91 -7.89 -3.11
C ILE A 18 -1.69 -9.40 -3.15
N ALA A 19 -2.38 -10.13 -4.03
CA ALA A 19 -2.24 -11.57 -4.14
C ALA A 19 -0.80 -11.99 -4.48
N ALA A 20 -0.14 -11.24 -5.36
CA ALA A 20 1.25 -11.49 -5.75
C ALA A 20 2.27 -11.18 -4.64
N ILE A 21 1.91 -10.36 -3.65
CA ILE A 21 2.76 -10.09 -2.48
C ILE A 21 2.51 -11.15 -1.40
N LEU A 22 1.26 -11.49 -1.13
CA LEU A 22 0.91 -12.53 -0.15
C LEU A 22 1.37 -13.94 -0.56
N ASN A 23 1.58 -14.17 -1.86
CA ASN A 23 2.21 -15.40 -2.35
C ASN A 23 3.75 -15.29 -2.50
N ALA A 24 4.34 -14.18 -2.06
CA ALA A 24 5.74 -13.80 -2.18
C ALA A 24 6.34 -13.76 -3.61
N SER A 25 5.51 -13.77 -4.66
CA SER A 25 5.99 -13.71 -6.06
C SER A 25 6.48 -12.33 -6.49
N LEU A 26 6.04 -11.27 -5.81
CA LEU A 26 6.40 -9.88 -6.11
C LEU A 26 7.26 -9.24 -5.01
N VAL A 27 7.72 -10.01 -4.01
CA VAL A 27 8.50 -9.50 -2.87
C VAL A 27 9.96 -9.25 -3.27
N SER A 28 10.49 -8.05 -3.02
CA SER A 28 11.92 -7.76 -3.27
C SER A 28 12.81 -8.49 -2.25
N PRO A 29 14.11 -8.71 -2.55
CA PRO A 29 15.04 -9.34 -1.60
C PRO A 29 15.08 -8.67 -0.22
N GLU A 30 14.93 -7.35 -0.18
CA GLU A 30 14.91 -6.56 1.06
C GLU A 30 13.64 -6.80 1.88
N ALA A 31 12.51 -7.07 1.22
CA ALA A 31 11.22 -7.32 1.87
C ALA A 31 11.00 -8.80 2.23
N ALA A 32 11.85 -9.72 1.73
CA ALA A 32 11.75 -11.16 1.99
C ALA A 32 11.96 -11.56 3.47
N GLY A 33 12.55 -10.67 4.28
CA GLY A 33 12.67 -10.86 5.73
C GLY A 33 11.41 -10.48 6.53
N ILE A 34 10.41 -9.89 5.86
CA ILE A 34 9.19 -9.33 6.49
C ILE A 34 7.94 -10.02 5.94
N ALA A 35 7.84 -10.15 4.61
CA ALA A 35 6.73 -10.83 3.94
C ALA A 35 7.16 -12.22 3.45
N SER A 36 6.23 -13.17 3.50
CA SER A 36 6.41 -14.56 3.13
C SER A 36 5.21 -15.10 2.36
N ALA A 37 5.41 -16.22 1.65
CA ALA A 37 4.30 -16.88 0.99
C ALA A 37 3.34 -17.46 2.03
N GLY A 38 2.05 -17.16 1.88
CA GLY A 38 0.99 -17.60 2.81
C GLY A 38 0.65 -16.57 3.89
N ASP A 39 1.16 -15.35 3.79
CA ASP A 39 0.78 -14.27 4.67
C ASP A 39 -0.72 -13.92 4.53
N GLU A 40 -1.35 -13.55 5.64
CA GLU A 40 -2.80 -13.31 5.70
C GLU A 40 -3.11 -11.86 6.09
N PRO A 41 -4.10 -11.21 5.45
CA PRO A 41 -4.60 -9.91 5.88
C PRO A 41 -5.44 -10.04 7.16
N ALA A 42 -5.11 -9.25 8.17
CA ALA A 42 -5.83 -9.13 9.44
C ALA A 42 -6.83 -7.95 9.45
N LYS A 43 -6.55 -6.87 8.71
CA LYS A 43 -7.43 -5.72 8.55
C LYS A 43 -7.15 -5.02 7.22
N GLU A 44 -8.18 -4.46 6.59
CA GLU A 44 -8.06 -3.69 5.36
C GLU A 44 -8.63 -2.27 5.55
N ALA A 45 -7.97 -1.29 4.97
CA ALA A 45 -8.43 0.08 4.82
C ALA A 45 -8.18 0.52 3.38
N SER A 46 -9.18 1.15 2.75
CA SER A 46 -9.04 1.76 1.42
C SER A 46 -9.16 3.26 1.55
N ILE A 47 -8.15 3.98 1.04
CA ILE A 47 -8.07 5.43 1.05
C ILE A 47 -7.98 5.91 -0.40
N THR A 48 -8.99 6.67 -0.83
CA THR A 48 -8.98 7.32 -2.13
C THR A 48 -8.57 8.77 -1.97
N ALA A 49 -7.49 9.18 -2.64
CA ALA A 49 -7.07 10.57 -2.72
C ALA A 49 -7.39 11.13 -4.12
N TYR A 50 -7.97 12.32 -4.13
CA TYR A 50 -8.24 13.07 -5.35
C TYR A 50 -7.33 14.28 -5.36
N VAL A 51 -6.49 14.42 -6.38
CA VAL A 51 -5.75 15.67 -6.58
C VAL A 51 -6.75 16.71 -7.09
N ARG A 52 -6.83 17.86 -6.40
CA ARG A 52 -7.69 19.00 -6.71
C ARG A 52 -7.31 19.58 -8.08
N GLU A 53 -7.80 18.95 -9.14
CA GLU A 53 -7.96 19.45 -10.52
C GLU A 53 -8.49 18.35 -11.49
N GLY A 54 -9.00 17.24 -10.96
CA GLY A 54 -9.94 16.37 -11.68
C GLY A 54 -9.36 15.50 -12.80
N ARG A 55 -8.03 15.38 -12.91
CA ARG A 55 -7.39 14.52 -13.93
C ARG A 55 -6.55 13.38 -13.36
N GLU A 56 -6.27 13.40 -12.05
CA GLU A 56 -5.40 12.41 -11.41
C GLU A 56 -6.06 11.87 -10.13
N THR A 57 -6.37 10.57 -10.17
CA THR A 57 -6.88 9.81 -9.03
C THR A 57 -5.79 8.86 -8.59
N SER A 58 -5.57 8.78 -7.27
CA SER A 58 -4.80 7.71 -6.63
C SER A 58 -5.65 7.01 -5.59
N ALA A 59 -5.68 5.68 -5.68
CA ALA A 59 -6.26 4.79 -4.69
C ALA A 59 -5.12 4.11 -3.92
N HIS A 60 -5.25 4.08 -2.61
CA HIS A 60 -4.30 3.48 -1.69
C HIS A 60 -5.03 2.41 -0.89
N TYR A 61 -4.59 1.18 -1.02
CA TYR A 61 -5.09 0.06 -0.23
C TYR A 61 -4.05 -0.24 0.82
N VAL A 62 -4.46 -0.24 2.09
CA VAL A 62 -3.57 -0.54 3.21
C VAL A 62 -4.11 -1.72 3.97
N LEU A 63 -3.29 -2.76 4.07
CA LEU A 63 -3.62 -3.99 4.75
C LEU A 63 -2.67 -4.18 5.93
N ASP A 64 -3.23 -4.51 7.09
CA ASP A 64 -2.49 -5.08 8.20
C ASP A 64 -2.30 -6.56 7.91
N CYS A 65 -1.07 -6.98 7.67
CA CYS A 65 -0.74 -8.36 7.31
C CYS A 65 -0.04 -9.04 8.47
N ARG A 66 -0.35 -10.32 8.65
CA ARG A 66 0.38 -11.22 9.54
C ARG A 66 1.20 -12.17 8.70
N SER A 67 2.52 -12.10 8.88
CA SER A 67 3.42 -13.04 8.26
C SER A 67 3.35 -14.41 8.92
N VAL A 68 3.50 -15.46 8.12
CA VAL A 68 3.69 -16.84 8.60
C VAL A 68 4.92 -16.94 9.51
N ALA A 69 5.94 -16.09 9.30
CA ALA A 69 7.12 -15.98 10.16
C ALA A 69 6.83 -15.36 11.53
N GLY A 70 5.58 -14.95 11.81
CA GLY A 70 5.13 -14.44 13.10
C GLY A 70 5.27 -12.92 13.26
N GLN A 71 5.74 -12.21 12.24
CA GLN A 71 5.83 -10.74 12.22
C GLN A 71 4.56 -10.12 11.65
N SER A 72 4.20 -8.92 12.10
CA SER A 72 3.12 -8.14 11.47
C SER A 72 3.70 -6.96 10.70
N TYR A 73 3.12 -6.65 9.55
CA TYR A 73 3.55 -5.53 8.71
C TYR A 73 2.34 -4.85 8.08
N LEU A 74 2.52 -3.61 7.60
CA LEU A 74 1.51 -2.93 6.82
C LEU A 74 1.86 -3.02 5.33
N LEU A 75 0.96 -3.55 4.53
CA LEU A 75 1.07 -3.57 3.08
C LEU A 75 0.31 -2.38 2.50
N CYS A 76 1.02 -1.48 1.82
CA CYS A 76 0.45 -0.31 1.17
C CYS A 76 0.55 -0.47 -0.35
N VAL A 77 -0.59 -0.55 -1.03
CA VAL A 77 -0.69 -0.69 -2.47
C VAL A 77 -1.21 0.60 -3.07
N HIS A 78 -0.38 1.25 -3.88
CA HIS A 78 -0.76 2.44 -4.63
C HIS A 78 -1.18 2.08 -6.06
N VAL A 79 -2.39 2.49 -6.43
CA VAL A 79 -2.96 2.34 -7.76
C VAL A 79 -3.49 3.68 -8.26
N GLY A 80 -2.93 4.19 -9.35
CA GLY A 80 -3.36 5.48 -9.87
C GLY A 80 -2.48 6.00 -10.99
N ASN A 81 -2.97 7.04 -11.64
CA ASN A 81 -2.21 7.79 -12.65
C ASN A 81 -1.51 9.02 -12.05
N GLY A 82 -1.86 9.41 -10.82
CA GLY A 82 -1.31 10.58 -10.14
C GLY A 82 -0.06 10.27 -9.30
N PRO A 83 0.64 11.31 -8.82
CA PRO A 83 1.68 11.17 -7.83
C PRO A 83 1.08 10.67 -6.50
N SER A 84 1.81 9.79 -5.82
CA SER A 84 1.50 9.36 -4.46
C SER A 84 2.40 10.12 -3.50
N VAL A 85 1.81 10.87 -2.58
CA VAL A 85 2.53 11.39 -1.41
C VAL A 85 2.31 10.41 -0.27
N GLN A 86 3.39 9.91 0.32
CA GLN A 86 3.32 9.16 1.57
C GLN A 86 3.95 10.05 2.64
N HIS A 87 3.17 10.39 3.65
CA HIS A 87 3.61 11.19 4.78
C HIS A 87 3.53 10.38 6.06
N PHE A 88 4.58 10.49 6.86
CA PHE A 88 4.68 9.91 8.20
C PHE A 88 4.78 11.06 9.19
N ASN A 89 3.81 11.19 10.09
CA ASN A 89 3.90 12.21 11.14
C ASN A 89 4.67 11.68 12.37
N GLU A 90 4.93 12.56 13.33
CA GLU A 90 5.68 12.26 14.56
C GLU A 90 4.96 11.24 15.48
N ASP A 91 3.66 11.03 15.27
CA ASP A 91 2.81 10.10 16.00
C ASP A 91 2.70 8.72 15.31
N ASP A 92 3.58 8.40 14.36
CA ASP A 92 3.58 7.17 13.56
C ASP A 92 2.30 6.96 12.73
N TRP A 93 1.69 8.03 12.22
CA TRP A 93 0.58 7.92 11.28
C TRP A 93 1.07 7.99 9.83
N LEU A 94 0.65 7.01 9.03
CA LEU A 94 0.77 7.01 7.59
C LEU A 94 -0.44 7.72 6.97
N CYS A 95 -0.15 8.69 6.11
CA CYS A 95 -1.16 9.47 5.39
C CYS A 95 -0.78 9.58 3.91
N PHE A 96 -1.79 9.57 3.05
CA PHE A 96 -1.60 9.70 1.59
C PHE A 96 -1.94 11.11 1.08
N ARG A 97 -1.76 12.12 1.94
CA ARG A 97 -2.03 13.54 1.71
C ARG A 97 -0.93 14.39 2.33
N GLU A 98 -0.84 15.66 1.94
CA GLU A 98 0.14 16.61 2.47
C GLU A 98 -0.01 16.86 3.98
N ALA A 99 -1.22 16.75 4.50
CA ALA A 99 -1.52 16.81 5.93
C ALA A 99 -2.17 15.50 6.40
N CYS A 100 -1.74 15.00 7.56
CA CYS A 100 -2.41 13.92 8.26
C CYS A 100 -3.66 14.46 8.94
N GLU A 101 -4.81 14.34 8.28
CA GLU A 101 -6.13 14.53 8.89
C GLU A 101 -6.60 13.20 9.55
N ASP A 102 -7.79 13.20 10.17
CA ASP A 102 -8.36 12.11 10.99
C ASP A 102 -8.49 10.72 10.31
N ASP A 103 -8.11 10.61 9.03
CA ASP A 103 -8.20 9.41 8.20
C ASP A 103 -6.86 8.64 8.07
N GLY A 104 -5.83 9.03 8.83
CA GLY A 104 -4.52 8.39 8.77
C GLY A 104 -4.52 6.94 9.29
N ILE A 105 -3.42 6.22 9.03
CA ILE A 105 -3.22 4.84 9.48
C ILE A 105 -2.08 4.78 10.48
N LEU A 106 -2.41 4.48 11.73
CA LEU A 106 -1.41 4.32 12.78
C LEU A 106 -0.55 3.07 12.55
N LEU A 107 0.76 3.26 12.38
CA LEU A 107 1.74 2.20 12.09
C LEU A 107 2.01 1.29 13.29
N LYS A 108 1.96 1.84 14.51
CA LYS A 108 2.29 1.12 15.76
C LYS A 108 3.65 0.40 15.71
N GLY A 109 4.67 1.01 15.08
CA GLY A 109 6.00 0.42 14.92
C GLY A 109 6.07 -0.78 13.98
N LYS A 110 5.03 -1.05 13.18
CA LYS A 110 5.05 -2.10 12.16
C LYS A 110 5.85 -1.63 10.94
N PRO A 111 6.67 -2.50 10.33
CA PRO A 111 7.31 -2.20 9.07
C PRO A 111 6.24 -2.01 7.98
N VAL A 112 6.53 -1.10 7.04
CA VAL A 112 5.64 -0.78 5.92
C VAL A 112 6.25 -1.30 4.62
N LEU A 113 5.50 -2.14 3.91
CA LEU A 113 5.81 -2.59 2.56
C LEU A 113 4.99 -1.78 1.57
N ALA A 114 5.64 -0.96 0.74
CA ALA A 114 4.97 -0.18 -0.29
C ALA A 114 5.11 -0.83 -1.67
N TYR A 115 3.98 -1.12 -2.29
CA TYR A 115 3.89 -1.57 -3.67
C TYR A 115 3.31 -0.46 -4.54
N THR A 116 4.03 -0.17 -5.61
CA THR A 116 3.55 0.66 -6.70
C THR A 116 3.58 -0.16 -7.98
N PHE A 117 2.76 0.18 -8.96
CA PHE A 117 2.86 -0.42 -10.30
C PHE A 117 4.19 -0.15 -11.03
N LYS A 118 5.10 0.65 -10.45
CA LYS A 118 6.48 0.83 -10.92
C LYS A 118 7.47 -0.15 -10.26
N GLY A 119 7.01 -1.00 -9.35
CA GLY A 119 7.82 -1.91 -8.52
C GLY A 119 7.56 -1.70 -7.02
N LEU A 120 7.99 -2.67 -6.20
CA LEU A 120 8.07 -2.50 -4.75
C LEU A 120 9.18 -1.51 -4.42
N VAL A 121 8.85 -0.48 -3.65
CA VAL A 121 9.82 0.52 -3.21
C VAL A 121 9.87 0.47 -1.70
N ARG A 122 11.05 0.05 -1.23
CA ARG A 122 11.69 0.23 0.08
C ARG A 122 10.82 0.29 1.34
N VAL A 123 11.21 -0.57 2.28
CA VAL A 123 10.85 -0.61 3.70
C VAL A 123 11.44 0.59 4.46
N LEU A 124 10.63 1.26 5.27
CA LEU A 124 11.09 2.10 6.39
C LEU A 124 10.97 1.32 7.70
#